data_AF-A0AAP3H4S2-F1
#
_entry.id   AF-A0AAP3H4S2-F1
#
_cell.length_a   1.000
_cell.length_b   1.000
_cell.length_c   1.000
_cell.angle_alpha   90.00
_cell.angle_beta   90.00
_cell.angle_gamma   90.00
#
_symmetry.space_group_name_H-M   'P 1'
#
loop_
_entity.id
_entity.type
_entity.pdbx_description
1 polymer ?
#
loop_
_entity_poly.entity_id
_entity_poly.type
_entity_poly.pdbx_seq_one_letter_code
_entity_poly.pdbx_strand_id
1 'polypeptide(L)'
;MTAQIGLLGKHPGYGDFLRANVETSVIEHLETWLEQALAEIRDQQGQAWPAFWQQAQDLRFWIGRAVLGRSLMGVMRCSQDRAGRRYPLILIAQGAAVAAPIKDGDQSAYEALSAHFSAMQPGQGGSALLDGLQLQLPEEDEETARTGDTLWAHQPNGDLAALLDAAGGADAERALLNRSYWWSPATETKAAVWLGCAGLPSAAALHWLLAGAPLAREGAE
;
A
#
# COMPACT_ATOMS: atom_id res chain seq x y z
N MET A 1 -19.63 -8.59 -5.56
CA MET A 1 -19.60 -7.72 -4.36
C MET A 1 -18.50 -6.69 -4.57
N THR A 2 -18.47 -5.60 -3.78
CA THR A 2 -17.46 -4.53 -3.93
C THR A 2 -16.56 -4.49 -2.71
N ALA A 3 -15.25 -4.39 -2.92
CA ALA A 3 -14.29 -4.29 -1.84
C ALA A 3 -14.56 -3.06 -0.97
N GLN A 4 -14.39 -3.21 0.34
CA GLN A 4 -14.65 -2.12 1.30
C GLN A 4 -13.47 -1.15 1.32
N ILE A 5 -13.78 0.15 1.20
CA ILE A 5 -12.79 1.21 1.38
C ILE A 5 -12.86 1.76 2.81
N GLY A 6 -11.70 1.86 3.44
CA GLY A 6 -11.52 2.40 4.78
C GLY A 6 -10.39 3.43 4.86
N LEU A 7 -10.27 3.99 6.05
CA LEU A 7 -9.33 5.04 6.40
C LEU A 7 -8.68 4.76 7.75
N LEU A 8 -7.37 4.98 7.81
CA LEU A 8 -6.54 4.81 8.99
C LEU A 8 -5.54 5.97 9.12
N GLY A 9 -5.37 6.53 10.31
CA GLY A 9 -4.28 7.46 10.59
C GLY A 9 -4.69 8.83 11.12
N LYS A 10 -3.93 9.89 10.80
CA LYS A 10 -4.16 11.24 11.32
C LYS A 10 -4.55 12.22 10.22
N HIS A 11 -5.50 13.09 10.51
CA HIS A 11 -5.93 14.17 9.62
C HIS A 11 -5.92 15.52 10.37
N PRO A 12 -5.50 16.65 9.75
CA PRO A 12 -5.38 17.94 10.44
C PRO A 12 -6.69 18.45 11.05
N GLY A 13 -7.83 18.00 10.50
CA GLY A 13 -9.17 18.29 11.00
C GLY A 13 -9.53 17.63 12.33
N TYR A 14 -8.74 16.68 12.85
CA TYR A 14 -9.08 15.86 14.03
C TYR A 14 -7.95 15.88 15.07
N GLY A 15 -8.30 15.79 16.36
CA GLY A 15 -7.32 15.70 17.44
C GLY A 15 -6.77 14.29 17.64
N ASP A 16 -7.61 13.29 17.40
CA ASP A 16 -7.31 11.88 17.67
C ASP A 16 -7.00 11.09 16.39
N PHE A 17 -6.56 9.86 16.59
CA PHE A 17 -6.31 8.90 15.53
C PHE A 17 -7.62 8.34 14.97
N LEU A 18 -7.71 8.25 13.64
CA LEU A 18 -8.91 7.84 12.92
C LEU A 18 -8.80 6.38 12.48
N ARG A 19 -9.89 5.63 12.71
CA ARG A 19 -10.12 4.26 12.23
C ARG A 19 -11.54 4.21 11.69
N ALA A 20 -11.71 3.96 10.40
CA ALA A 20 -13.03 3.88 9.78
C ALA A 20 -13.03 2.82 8.69
N ASN A 21 -13.96 1.86 8.76
CA ASN A 21 -14.12 0.78 7.77
C ASN A 21 -12.83 0.00 7.47
N VAL A 22 -11.96 -0.19 8.47
CA VAL A 22 -10.77 -1.05 8.39
C VAL A 22 -10.91 -2.16 9.42
N GLU A 23 -10.60 -3.39 9.03
CA GLU A 23 -10.68 -4.57 9.89
C GLU A 23 -9.59 -4.50 11.00
N THR A 24 -9.91 -4.99 12.19
CA THR A 24 -9.07 -4.76 13.38
C THR A 24 -7.70 -5.43 13.24
N SER A 25 -7.63 -6.65 12.72
CA SER A 25 -6.34 -7.32 12.50
C SER A 25 -5.47 -6.56 11.49
N VAL A 26 -6.05 -6.02 10.41
CA VAL A 26 -5.30 -5.18 9.45
C VAL A 26 -4.74 -3.92 10.14
N ILE A 27 -5.53 -3.27 11.00
CA ILE A 27 -5.11 -2.10 11.77
C ILE A 27 -3.90 -2.44 12.64
N GLU A 28 -3.99 -3.50 13.43
CA GLU A 28 -2.94 -3.90 14.39
C GLU A 28 -1.60 -4.16 13.69
N HIS A 29 -1.61 -4.88 12.57
CA HIS A 29 -0.38 -5.16 11.82
C HIS A 29 0.22 -3.90 11.17
N LEU A 30 -0.63 -3.05 10.56
CA LEU A 30 -0.17 -1.81 9.93
C LEU A 30 0.37 -0.81 10.95
N GLU A 31 -0.32 -0.64 12.09
CA GLU A 31 0.15 0.23 13.17
C GLU A 31 1.46 -0.27 13.75
N THR A 32 1.58 -1.57 14.05
CA THR A 32 2.83 -2.16 14.56
C THR A 32 4.00 -1.90 13.61
N TRP A 33 3.82 -2.13 12.31
CA TRP A 33 4.85 -1.91 11.30
C TRP A 33 5.22 -0.41 11.18
N LEU A 34 4.22 0.48 11.09
CA LEU A 34 4.46 1.91 10.93
C LEU A 34 5.08 2.53 12.18
N GLU A 35 4.68 2.13 13.37
CA GLU A 35 5.25 2.64 14.61
C GLU A 35 6.74 2.32 14.71
N GLN A 36 7.14 1.09 14.35
CA GLN A 36 8.55 0.69 14.31
C GLN A 36 9.31 1.44 13.21
N ALA A 37 8.81 1.40 11.97
CA ALA A 37 9.50 1.99 10.84
C ALA A 37 9.63 3.52 10.99
N LEU A 38 8.56 4.22 11.37
CA LEU A 38 8.60 5.68 11.52
C LEU A 38 9.45 6.13 12.72
N ALA A 39 9.55 5.33 13.79
CA ALA A 39 10.47 5.61 14.89
C ALA A 39 11.92 5.61 14.40
N GLU A 40 12.34 4.56 13.70
CA GLU A 40 13.71 4.47 13.13
C GLU A 40 13.99 5.60 12.13
N ILE A 41 13.04 5.90 11.25
CA ILE A 41 13.21 6.97 10.26
C ILE A 41 13.32 8.33 10.94
N ARG A 42 12.50 8.59 11.95
CA ARG A 42 12.55 9.84 12.72
C ARG A 42 13.90 9.99 13.42
N ASP A 43 14.39 8.92 14.03
CA ASP A 43 15.68 8.93 14.73
C ASP A 43 16.84 9.16 13.76
N GLN A 44 16.80 8.54 12.57
CA GLN A 44 17.75 8.77 11.48
C GLN A 44 17.74 10.22 10.99
N GLN A 45 16.55 10.81 10.81
CA GLN A 45 16.41 12.18 10.30
C GLN A 45 16.71 13.26 11.34
N GLY A 46 16.55 12.95 12.64
CA GLY A 46 16.80 13.87 13.74
C GLY A 46 16.09 15.21 13.54
N GLN A 47 16.86 16.30 13.49
CA GLN A 47 16.33 17.65 13.31
C GLN A 47 15.70 17.89 11.92
N ALA A 48 16.06 17.09 10.90
CA ALA A 48 15.48 17.20 9.56
C ALA A 48 14.11 16.53 9.43
N TRP A 49 13.65 15.80 10.46
CA TRP A 49 12.38 15.05 10.43
C TRP A 49 11.17 15.88 9.98
N PRO A 50 10.93 17.10 10.51
CA PRO A 50 9.81 17.94 10.06
C PRO A 50 9.85 18.25 8.55
N ALA A 51 11.03 18.61 8.04
CA ALA A 51 11.22 18.98 6.63
C ALA A 51 11.09 17.76 5.71
N PHE A 52 11.70 16.63 6.11
CA PHE A 52 11.54 15.35 5.41
C PHE A 52 10.07 14.95 5.32
N TRP A 53 9.34 14.99 6.44
CA TRP A 53 7.94 14.59 6.49
C TRP A 53 7.06 15.43 5.57
N GLN A 54 7.31 16.74 5.51
CA GLN A 54 6.59 17.67 4.64
C GLN A 54 6.90 17.46 3.15
N GLN A 55 8.12 17.01 2.83
CA GLN A 55 8.57 16.77 1.46
C GLN A 55 8.38 15.32 1.00
N ALA A 56 7.89 14.44 1.87
CA ALA A 56 7.66 13.04 1.56
C ALA A 56 6.60 12.90 0.46
N GLN A 57 6.82 11.98 -0.46
CA GLN A 57 5.87 11.70 -1.53
C GLN A 57 4.77 10.74 -1.08
N ASP A 58 3.61 10.81 -1.73
CA ASP A 58 2.54 9.82 -1.54
C ASP A 58 3.00 8.45 -2.02
N LEU A 59 2.65 7.41 -1.27
CA LEU A 59 2.94 6.03 -1.63
C LEU A 59 1.68 5.28 -1.99
N ARG A 60 1.64 4.75 -3.20
CA ARG A 60 0.67 3.73 -3.63
C ARG A 60 1.17 2.38 -3.15
N PHE A 61 0.25 1.49 -2.77
CA PHE A 61 0.62 0.15 -2.34
C PHE A 61 -0.37 -0.91 -2.80
N TRP A 62 0.15 -2.11 -3.00
CA TRP A 62 -0.58 -3.36 -3.16
C TRP A 62 0.05 -4.39 -2.22
N ILE A 63 -0.76 -5.14 -1.50
CA ILE A 63 -0.31 -6.12 -0.50
C ILE A 63 -1.09 -7.41 -0.72
N GLY A 64 -0.37 -8.51 -0.95
CA GLY A 64 -0.96 -9.83 -1.08
C GLY A 64 -1.56 -10.33 0.24
N ARG A 65 -2.64 -11.12 0.13
CA ARG A 65 -3.41 -11.56 1.31
C ARG A 65 -2.67 -12.36 2.36
N ALA A 66 -1.57 -13.04 2.03
CA ALA A 66 -0.82 -13.78 3.04
C ALA A 66 0.03 -12.86 3.94
N VAL A 67 0.24 -11.60 3.56
CA VAL A 67 1.00 -10.63 4.38
C VAL A 67 0.17 -10.12 5.56
N LEU A 68 -1.09 -9.73 5.33
CA LEU A 68 -1.96 -9.09 6.33
C LEU A 68 -3.32 -9.79 6.51
N GLY A 69 -3.43 -11.04 6.04
CA GLY A 69 -4.67 -11.83 6.11
C GLY A 69 -5.72 -11.51 5.04
N ARG A 70 -5.48 -10.49 4.20
CA ARG A 70 -6.42 -10.01 3.17
C ARG A 70 -5.67 -9.22 2.08
N SER A 71 -6.13 -9.29 0.83
CA SER A 71 -5.56 -8.48 -0.26
C SER A 71 -5.89 -7.01 -0.04
N LEU A 72 -4.87 -6.17 0.04
CA LEU A 72 -5.04 -4.72 0.25
C LEU A 72 -4.47 -3.95 -0.92
N MET A 73 -5.12 -2.84 -1.26
CA MET A 73 -4.48 -1.79 -2.05
C MET A 73 -4.86 -0.43 -1.52
N GLY A 74 -4.04 0.58 -1.77
CA GLY A 74 -4.36 1.91 -1.29
C GLY A 74 -3.30 2.96 -1.56
N VAL A 75 -3.46 4.09 -0.87
CA VAL A 75 -2.53 5.21 -0.89
C VAL A 75 -2.27 5.69 0.53
N MET A 76 -1.00 5.89 0.85
CA MET A 76 -0.52 6.46 2.10
C MET A 76 0.06 7.84 1.84
N ARG A 77 -0.43 8.84 2.57
CA ARG A 77 0.05 10.23 2.54
C ARG A 77 0.60 10.65 3.89
N CYS A 78 1.78 11.27 3.92
CA CYS A 78 2.30 11.88 5.15
C CYS A 78 1.35 12.98 5.63
N SER A 79 0.94 12.91 6.90
CA SER A 79 -0.09 13.77 7.49
C SER A 79 0.23 14.10 8.95
N GLN A 80 -0.67 14.79 9.62
CA GLN A 80 -0.60 15.11 11.04
C GLN A 80 -2.00 15.29 11.62
N ASP A 81 -2.14 15.23 12.94
CA ASP A 81 -3.38 15.65 13.61
C ASP A 81 -3.40 17.17 13.85
N ARG A 82 -4.50 17.65 14.45
CA ARG A 82 -4.70 19.05 14.81
C ARG A 82 -3.63 19.61 15.76
N ALA A 83 -3.01 18.75 16.58
CA ALA A 83 -1.92 19.13 17.49
C ALA A 83 -0.54 19.11 16.80
N GLY A 84 -0.46 18.74 15.52
CA GLY A 84 0.78 18.64 14.75
C GLY A 84 1.58 17.35 14.98
N ARG A 85 1.01 16.34 15.65
CA ARG A 85 1.67 15.03 15.79
C ARG A 85 1.60 14.31 14.44
N ARG A 86 2.78 13.99 13.90
CA ARG A 86 2.94 13.40 12.56
C ARG A 86 2.64 11.90 12.58
N TYR A 87 1.79 11.48 11.66
CA TYR A 87 1.46 10.08 11.35
C TYR A 87 0.79 10.07 9.97
N PRO A 88 0.98 9.04 9.14
CA PRO A 88 0.34 9.03 7.82
C PRO A 88 -1.19 9.03 7.92
N LEU A 89 -1.85 9.42 6.83
CA LEU A 89 -3.25 9.10 6.57
C LEU A 89 -3.29 8.12 5.41
N ILE A 90 -4.04 7.03 5.56
CA ILE A 90 -4.05 5.92 4.62
C ILE A 90 -5.49 5.66 4.19
N LEU A 91 -5.72 5.66 2.88
CA LEU A 91 -6.94 5.13 2.28
C LEU A 91 -6.66 3.71 1.80
N ILE A 92 -7.51 2.76 2.19
CA ILE A 92 -7.26 1.32 2.01
C ILE A 92 -8.51 0.67 1.45
N ALA A 93 -8.40 0.00 0.30
CA ALA A 93 -9.37 -0.97 -0.16
C ALA A 93 -9.00 -2.37 0.35
N GLN A 94 -9.97 -3.06 0.93
CA GLN A 94 -9.81 -4.33 1.64
C GLN A 94 -10.51 -5.46 0.89
N GLY A 95 -9.77 -6.52 0.56
CA GLY A 95 -10.27 -7.69 -0.19
C GLY A 95 -10.51 -7.36 -1.65
N ALA A 96 -9.79 -6.38 -2.19
CA ALA A 96 -9.95 -5.97 -3.57
C ALA A 96 -9.29 -6.99 -4.50
N ALA A 97 -10.05 -7.48 -5.48
CA ALA A 97 -9.58 -8.31 -6.59
C ALA A 97 -8.88 -7.45 -7.64
N VAL A 98 -7.81 -6.77 -7.20
CA VAL A 98 -6.95 -5.93 -8.04
C VAL A 98 -5.65 -6.66 -8.26
N ALA A 99 -5.22 -6.81 -9.51
CA ALA A 99 -3.95 -7.44 -9.84
C ALA A 99 -2.78 -6.61 -9.28
N ALA A 100 -1.67 -7.30 -8.96
CA ALA A 100 -0.44 -6.62 -8.58
C ALA A 100 0.02 -5.68 -9.72
N PRO A 101 0.67 -4.54 -9.41
CA PRO A 101 1.04 -3.52 -10.39
C PRO A 101 2.03 -4.02 -11.48
N ILE A 102 2.70 -5.15 -11.23
CA ILE A 102 3.60 -5.79 -12.20
C ILE A 102 2.87 -6.71 -13.19
N LYS A 103 1.60 -7.05 -12.91
CA LYS A 103 0.74 -7.87 -13.76
C LYS A 103 -0.22 -6.99 -14.56
N ASP A 104 -0.73 -5.93 -13.93
CA ASP A 104 -1.59 -4.93 -14.53
C ASP A 104 -1.11 -3.53 -14.17
N GLY A 105 -0.89 -2.70 -15.19
CA GLY A 105 -0.39 -1.34 -15.03
C GLY A 105 -1.46 -0.30 -14.73
N ASP A 106 -2.75 -0.65 -14.70
CA ASP A 106 -3.83 0.32 -14.45
C ASP A 106 -3.64 1.05 -13.11
N GLN A 107 -3.60 2.39 -13.18
CA GLN A 107 -3.40 3.27 -12.02
C GLN A 107 -4.68 4.01 -11.60
N SER A 108 -5.80 3.84 -12.31
CA SER A 108 -7.00 4.68 -12.17
C SER A 108 -7.57 4.67 -10.74
N ALA A 109 -7.60 3.50 -10.09
CA ALA A 109 -8.06 3.39 -8.70
C ALA A 109 -7.14 4.15 -7.73
N TYR A 110 -5.82 4.04 -7.90
CA TYR A 110 -4.85 4.75 -7.07
C TYR A 110 -4.90 6.26 -7.28
N GLU A 111 -5.16 6.70 -8.50
CA GLU A 111 -5.36 8.12 -8.84
C GLU A 111 -6.62 8.67 -8.18
N ALA A 112 -7.74 7.93 -8.21
CA ALA A 112 -8.96 8.30 -7.52
C ALA A 112 -8.74 8.46 -6.00
N LEU A 113 -8.04 7.51 -5.36
CA LEU A 113 -7.68 7.60 -3.95
C LEU A 113 -6.75 8.80 -3.67
N SER A 114 -5.75 9.02 -4.52
CA SER A 114 -4.79 10.13 -4.37
C SER A 114 -5.47 11.50 -4.48
N ALA A 115 -6.41 11.63 -5.43
CA ALA A 115 -7.22 12.84 -5.63
C ALA A 115 -8.16 13.09 -4.44
N HIS A 116 -8.70 12.02 -3.83
CA HIS A 116 -9.62 12.12 -2.70
C HIS A 116 -9.03 12.79 -1.47
N PHE A 117 -7.73 12.63 -1.21
CA PHE A 117 -7.06 13.36 -0.12
C PHE A 117 -7.17 14.89 -0.23
N SER A 118 -7.32 15.44 -1.44
CA SER A 118 -7.50 16.88 -1.65
C SER A 118 -8.97 17.29 -1.58
N ALA A 119 -9.91 16.36 -1.77
CA ALA A 119 -11.35 16.62 -1.77
C ALA A 119 -12.02 16.38 -0.42
N MET A 120 -11.47 15.48 0.41
CA MET A 120 -12.06 15.08 1.70
C MET A 120 -12.29 16.27 2.63
N GLN A 121 -13.43 16.26 3.31
CA GLN A 121 -13.82 17.32 4.25
C GLN A 121 -14.00 16.73 5.65
N PRO A 122 -13.45 17.36 6.70
CA PRO A 122 -13.71 16.94 8.08
C PRO A 122 -15.20 16.99 8.41
N GLY A 123 -15.68 15.95 9.07
CA GLY A 123 -17.03 15.85 9.61
C GLY A 123 -17.03 15.09 10.94
N GLN A 124 -18.14 14.41 11.25
CA GLN A 124 -18.22 13.60 12.46
C GLN A 124 -17.50 12.25 12.27
N GLY A 125 -16.40 12.05 12.99
CA GLY A 125 -15.61 10.81 12.94
C GLY A 125 -14.83 10.62 11.62
N GLY A 126 -14.11 9.51 11.52
CA GLY A 126 -13.25 9.21 10.36
C GLY A 126 -14.02 8.81 9.10
N SER A 127 -15.23 8.29 9.22
CA SER A 127 -16.06 7.89 8.07
C SER A 127 -16.47 9.08 7.20
N ALA A 128 -16.64 10.27 7.79
CA ALA A 128 -16.96 11.49 7.03
C ALA A 128 -15.88 11.86 6.01
N LEU A 129 -14.61 11.46 6.26
CA LEU A 129 -13.53 11.67 5.29
C LEU A 129 -13.63 10.75 4.08
N LEU A 130 -14.48 9.73 4.09
CA LEU A 130 -14.75 8.85 2.96
C LEU A 130 -15.93 9.34 2.10
N ASP A 131 -16.69 10.34 2.57
CA ASP A 131 -17.85 10.86 1.87
C ASP A 131 -17.43 11.47 0.52
N GLY A 132 -18.17 11.13 -0.54
CA GLY A 132 -17.90 11.59 -1.90
C GLY A 132 -16.86 10.76 -2.68
N LEU A 133 -16.19 9.79 -2.04
CA LEU A 133 -15.29 8.88 -2.75
C LEU A 133 -16.08 7.92 -3.65
N GLN A 134 -16.05 8.17 -4.96
CA GLN A 134 -16.69 7.32 -5.96
C GLN A 134 -15.67 6.33 -6.53
N LEU A 135 -15.43 5.26 -5.78
CA LEU A 135 -14.56 4.17 -6.23
C LEU A 135 -15.22 2.83 -5.93
N GLN A 136 -15.36 2.00 -6.96
CA GLN A 136 -15.88 0.64 -6.85
C GLN A 136 -14.80 -0.32 -7.36
N LEU A 137 -14.40 -1.24 -6.49
CA LEU A 137 -13.42 -2.26 -6.81
C LEU A 137 -14.09 -3.63 -6.68
N PRO A 138 -13.80 -4.57 -7.59
CA PRO A 138 -14.28 -5.93 -7.43
C PRO A 138 -13.73 -6.53 -6.13
N GLU A 139 -14.55 -7.27 -5.42
CA GLU A 139 -14.12 -8.05 -4.26
C GLU A 139 -13.58 -9.41 -4.71
N GLU A 140 -12.55 -9.93 -4.03
CA GLU A 140 -12.10 -11.32 -4.20
C GLU A 140 -13.25 -12.28 -3.89
N ASP A 141 -13.46 -13.27 -4.77
CA ASP A 141 -14.39 -14.35 -4.47
C ASP A 141 -13.84 -15.29 -3.38
N GLU A 142 -14.74 -16.06 -2.76
CA GLU A 142 -14.37 -16.98 -1.67
C GLU A 142 -13.36 -18.05 -2.09
N GLU A 143 -13.37 -18.47 -3.36
CA GLU A 143 -12.45 -19.50 -3.87
C GLU A 143 -11.02 -18.97 -3.95
N THR A 144 -10.88 -17.76 -4.50
CA THR A 144 -9.62 -17.00 -4.54
C THR A 144 -9.12 -16.73 -3.12
N ALA A 145 -10.00 -16.29 -2.22
CA ALA A 145 -9.65 -16.02 -0.83
C ALA A 145 -9.16 -17.28 -0.07
N ARG A 146 -9.68 -18.48 -0.41
CA ARG A 146 -9.24 -19.77 0.17
C ARG A 146 -7.92 -20.29 -0.41
N THR A 147 -7.45 -19.74 -1.52
CA THR A 147 -6.18 -20.15 -2.11
C THR A 147 -5.04 -19.64 -1.23
N GLY A 148 -4.41 -20.55 -0.47
CA GLY A 148 -3.25 -20.29 0.38
C GLY A 148 -1.98 -20.03 -0.43
N ASP A 149 -0.78 -20.19 0.12
CA ASP A 149 0.50 -19.95 -0.59
C ASP A 149 1.28 -21.24 -0.96
N THR A 150 0.87 -22.38 -0.41
CA THR A 150 1.50 -23.68 -0.69
C THR A 150 0.99 -24.30 -2.00
N LEU A 151 1.92 -24.70 -2.87
CA LEU A 151 1.65 -25.39 -4.13
C LEU A 151 2.11 -26.84 -4.08
N TRP A 152 1.33 -27.71 -4.71
CA TRP A 152 1.71 -29.09 -5.02
C TRP A 152 1.14 -29.43 -6.40
N ALA A 153 1.86 -30.27 -7.14
CA ALA A 153 1.43 -30.72 -8.46
C ALA A 153 1.98 -32.12 -8.74
N HIS A 154 1.32 -32.86 -9.63
CA HIS A 154 1.78 -34.15 -10.13
C HIS A 154 1.50 -34.21 -11.64
N GLN A 155 2.36 -34.89 -12.40
CA GLN A 155 2.15 -35.17 -13.82
C GLN A 155 1.92 -36.67 -14.01
N PRO A 156 0.70 -37.12 -14.38
CA PRO A 156 0.37 -38.56 -14.47
C PRO A 156 1.24 -39.35 -15.44
N ASN A 157 1.77 -38.70 -16.48
CA ASN A 157 2.61 -39.34 -17.48
C ASN A 157 4.09 -39.42 -17.06
N GLY A 158 4.46 -38.94 -15.87
CA GLY A 158 5.84 -38.90 -15.38
C GLY A 158 6.73 -37.85 -16.04
N ASP A 159 6.19 -36.99 -16.90
CA ASP A 159 6.93 -35.91 -17.55
C ASP A 159 7.26 -34.80 -16.54
N LEU A 160 8.45 -34.89 -15.96
CA LEU A 160 8.94 -33.93 -14.99
C LEU A 160 9.20 -32.55 -15.62
N ALA A 161 9.64 -32.49 -16.88
CA ALA A 161 9.94 -31.21 -17.53
C ALA A 161 8.66 -30.40 -17.72
N ALA A 162 7.59 -31.04 -18.22
CA ALA A 162 6.28 -30.43 -18.34
C ALA A 162 5.70 -30.04 -16.96
N LEU A 163 5.93 -30.84 -15.92
CA LEU A 163 5.50 -30.50 -14.55
C LEU A 163 6.17 -29.22 -14.04
N LEU A 164 7.49 -29.11 -14.20
CA LEU A 164 8.27 -27.97 -13.70
C LEU A 164 8.00 -26.69 -14.49
N ASP A 165 7.80 -26.80 -15.81
CA ASP A 165 7.38 -25.66 -16.66
C ASP A 165 6.02 -25.10 -16.21
N ALA A 166 5.03 -25.98 -16.02
CA ALA A 166 3.72 -25.59 -15.50
C ALA A 166 3.78 -25.02 -14.07
N ALA A 167 4.66 -25.57 -13.22
CA ALA A 167 4.83 -25.10 -11.85
C ALA A 167 5.39 -23.67 -11.78
N GLY A 168 6.23 -23.25 -12.73
CA GLY A 168 6.84 -21.92 -12.72
C GLY A 168 5.81 -20.78 -12.79
N GLY A 169 4.79 -20.91 -13.64
CA GLY A 169 3.70 -19.93 -13.73
C GLY A 169 2.88 -19.86 -12.44
N ALA A 170 2.48 -21.03 -11.92
CA ALA A 170 1.71 -21.13 -10.68
C ALA A 170 2.48 -20.59 -9.47
N ASP A 171 3.79 -20.89 -9.37
CA ASP A 171 4.67 -20.40 -8.31
C ASP A 171 4.78 -18.87 -8.35
N ALA A 172 4.96 -18.28 -9.54
CA ALA A 172 5.02 -16.83 -9.69
C ALA A 172 3.72 -16.15 -9.25
N GLU A 173 2.55 -16.71 -9.56
CA GLU A 173 1.26 -16.21 -9.09
C GLU A 173 1.11 -16.34 -7.57
N ARG A 174 1.52 -17.49 -7.02
CA ARG A 174 1.39 -17.79 -5.60
C ARG A 174 2.34 -16.98 -4.74
N ALA A 175 3.53 -16.68 -5.26
CA ALA A 175 4.49 -15.79 -4.62
C ALA A 175 3.90 -14.38 -4.38
N LEU A 176 2.99 -13.90 -5.23
CA LEU A 176 2.35 -12.59 -5.03
C LEU A 176 1.58 -12.49 -3.71
N LEU A 177 1.05 -13.61 -3.21
CA LEU A 177 0.27 -13.60 -1.96
C LEU A 177 1.10 -13.16 -0.76
N ASN A 178 2.40 -13.43 -0.78
CA ASN A 178 3.35 -13.11 0.29
C ASN A 178 4.15 -11.82 0.03
N ARG A 179 3.82 -11.06 -1.03
CA ARG A 179 4.54 -9.86 -1.41
C ARG A 179 3.72 -8.60 -1.20
N SER A 180 4.44 -7.51 -0.99
CA SER A 180 3.90 -6.17 -1.15
C SER A 180 4.70 -5.38 -2.17
N TYR A 181 3.99 -4.49 -2.86
CA TYR A 181 4.53 -3.55 -3.83
C TYR A 181 4.17 -2.14 -3.41
N TRP A 182 5.14 -1.24 -3.50
CA TRP A 182 5.03 0.14 -3.06
C TRP A 182 5.68 1.04 -4.10
N TRP A 183 5.01 2.12 -4.49
CA TRP A 183 5.53 3.00 -5.52
C TRP A 183 5.00 4.42 -5.40
N SER A 184 5.67 5.34 -6.07
CA SER A 184 5.20 6.70 -6.28
C SER A 184 5.44 7.07 -7.75
N PRO A 185 4.45 7.67 -8.44
CA PRO A 185 4.66 8.17 -9.79
C PRO A 185 5.67 9.32 -9.81
N ALA A 186 6.23 9.61 -10.97
CA ALA A 186 7.11 10.76 -11.13
C ALA A 186 6.34 12.07 -10.82
N THR A 187 7.05 13.02 -10.22
CA THR A 187 6.58 14.40 -10.03
C THR A 187 7.52 15.34 -10.79
N GLU A 188 7.25 16.65 -10.75
CA GLU A 188 8.12 17.66 -11.36
C GLU A 188 9.56 17.63 -10.83
N THR A 189 9.77 17.11 -9.61
CA THR A 189 11.09 17.12 -8.94
C THR A 189 11.65 15.74 -8.62
N LYS A 190 10.80 14.69 -8.64
CA LYS A 190 11.18 13.34 -8.26
C LYS A 190 10.89 12.33 -9.37
N ALA A 191 11.80 11.41 -9.60
CA ALA A 191 11.59 10.28 -10.48
C ALA A 191 10.54 9.32 -9.91
N ALA A 192 9.90 8.54 -10.79
CA ALA A 192 9.07 7.43 -10.35
C ALA A 192 9.95 6.41 -9.60
N VAL A 193 9.42 5.88 -8.50
CA VAL A 193 10.10 4.84 -7.71
C VAL A 193 9.16 3.67 -7.49
N TRP A 194 9.72 2.47 -7.42
CA TRP A 194 8.98 1.24 -7.16
C TRP A 194 9.83 0.30 -6.32
N LEU A 195 9.18 -0.39 -5.39
CA LEU A 195 9.75 -1.41 -4.53
C LEU A 195 8.81 -2.61 -4.49
N GLY A 196 9.36 -3.82 -4.65
CA GLY A 196 8.66 -5.06 -4.33
C GLY A 196 9.44 -5.87 -3.31
N CYS A 197 8.79 -6.31 -2.24
CA CYS A 197 9.42 -7.11 -1.18
C CYS A 197 8.50 -8.23 -0.69
N ALA A 198 9.07 -9.21 0.02
CA ALA A 198 8.28 -10.15 0.81
C ALA A 198 7.85 -9.47 2.10
N GLY A 199 6.60 -9.66 2.53
CA GLY A 199 6.06 -8.96 3.70
C GLY A 199 5.92 -7.45 3.47
N LEU A 200 6.21 -6.66 4.50
CA LEU A 200 6.19 -5.19 4.48
C LEU A 200 7.61 -4.60 4.35
N PRO A 201 7.78 -3.40 3.77
CA PRO A 201 9.09 -2.76 3.64
C PRO A 201 9.79 -2.54 4.99
N SER A 202 11.11 -2.69 5.03
CA SER A 202 11.91 -2.26 6.20
C SER A 202 11.87 -0.74 6.38
N ALA A 203 12.29 -0.23 7.55
CA ALA A 203 12.38 1.21 7.80
C ALA A 203 13.24 1.94 6.76
N ALA A 204 14.39 1.36 6.39
CA ALA A 204 15.28 1.93 5.37
C ALA A 204 14.62 1.95 3.97
N ALA A 205 13.86 0.92 3.61
CA ALA A 205 13.16 0.87 2.33
C ALA A 205 11.98 1.87 2.30
N LEU A 206 11.24 1.99 3.40
CA LEU A 206 10.17 2.98 3.55
C LEU A 206 10.72 4.41 3.54
N HIS A 207 11.86 4.66 4.19
CA HIS A 207 12.57 5.93 4.13
C HIS A 207 12.89 6.34 2.70
N TRP A 208 13.50 5.44 1.94
CA TRP A 208 13.84 5.67 0.53
C TRP A 208 12.59 5.94 -0.31
N LEU A 209 11.53 5.17 -0.11
CA LEU A 209 10.24 5.38 -0.78
C LEU A 209 9.66 6.77 -0.47
N LEU A 210 9.66 7.21 0.78
CA LEU A 210 9.12 8.52 1.17
C LEU A 210 10.02 9.67 0.68
N ALA A 211 11.34 9.49 0.74
CA ALA A 211 12.31 10.45 0.23
C ALA A 211 12.14 10.66 -1.28
N GLY A 212 11.95 9.56 -2.01
CA GLY A 212 11.99 9.51 -3.47
C GLY A 212 13.40 9.68 -4.03
N ALA A 213 13.51 9.66 -5.36
CA ALA A 213 14.75 9.89 -6.07
C ALA A 213 14.64 11.18 -6.91
N PRO A 214 15.71 11.98 -7.07
CA PRO A 214 15.64 13.17 -7.91
C PRO A 214 15.35 12.80 -9.36
N LEU A 215 14.55 13.61 -10.05
CA LEU A 215 14.34 13.45 -11.49
C LEU A 215 15.64 13.76 -12.23
N ALA A 216 16.11 12.84 -13.07
CA ALA A 216 17.27 13.09 -13.92
C ALA A 216 16.95 14.26 -14.87
N ARG A 217 17.79 15.30 -14.87
CA ARG A 217 17.71 16.36 -15.89
C ARG A 217 18.30 15.79 -17.18
N GLU A 218 17.54 15.81 -18.27
CA GLU A 218 18.09 15.49 -19.60
C GLU A 218 19.33 16.37 -19.84
N GLY A 219 20.49 15.75 -20.08
CA GLY A 219 21.73 16.46 -20.45
C GLY A 219 22.93 16.37 -19.49
N ALA A 220 23.01 15.37 -18.61
CA ALA A 220 24.25 15.04 -17.90
C ALA A 220 24.86 13.74 -18.45
N GLU A 221 25.32 13.77 -19.70
CA GLU A 221 26.38 12.91 -20.23
C GLU A 221 27.60 13.79 -20.58
#